data_AF-A0A7L0FP86-F1
#
_entry.id   AF-A0A7L0FP86-F1
#
_cell.length_a   1.000
_cell.length_b   1.000
_cell.length_c   1.000
_cell.angle_alpha   90.00
_cell.angle_beta   90.00
_cell.angle_gamma   90.00
#
_symmetry.space_group_name_H-M   'P 1'
#
loop_
_entity.id
_entity.type
_entity.pdbx_description
1 polymer ?
#
loop_
_entity_poly.entity_id
_entity_poly.type
_entity_poly.pdbx_seq_one_letter_code
_entity_poly.pdbx_strand_id
1 'polypeptide(L)'
;KERVLHGRVCKSAFSYTAGLAAVRRTAEADIVRLRKYEIPIKRVARNLCLDPALIAAIISQESRVGLLLDNGWDQERHKYGLMQIGGQQYRPFGVWDSEEHINQCSTILVRALNEVRARHPTWTWDRQLR
;
A
#
# COMPACT_ATOMS: atom_id res chain seq x y z
N LYS A 1 -37.06 -28.70 27.32
CA LYS A 1 -36.90 -27.25 27.04
C LYS A 1 -35.41 -26.95 27.11
N GLU A 2 -34.67 -27.03 25.99
CA GLU A 2 -34.36 -25.90 25.07
C GLU A 2 -33.72 -24.71 25.82
N ARG A 3 -32.54 -24.16 25.49
CA ARG A 3 -31.72 -24.19 24.27
C ARG A 3 -30.25 -24.02 24.64
N VAL A 4 -29.39 -24.80 23.99
CA VAL A 4 -27.95 -24.55 23.87
C VAL A 4 -27.76 -23.46 22.82
N LEU A 5 -27.27 -22.29 23.21
CA LEU A 5 -26.84 -21.25 22.27
C LEU A 5 -25.41 -21.56 21.82
N HIS A 6 -25.30 -22.30 20.72
CA HIS A 6 -24.05 -22.44 19.98
C HIS A 6 -23.72 -21.07 19.34
N GLY A 7 -22.77 -20.35 19.94
CA GLY A 7 -22.16 -19.18 19.34
C GLY A 7 -21.51 -19.58 18.02
N ARG A 8 -22.16 -19.23 16.91
CA ARG A 8 -21.66 -19.45 15.56
C ARG A 8 -20.49 -18.50 15.33
N VAL A 9 -19.27 -19.00 15.53
CA VAL A 9 -18.05 -18.34 15.06
C VAL A 9 -18.12 -18.33 13.54
N CYS A 10 -18.50 -17.19 12.96
CA CYS A 10 -18.32 -16.94 11.53
C CYS A 10 -16.81 -16.84 11.27
N LYS A 11 -16.16 -17.98 11.06
CA LYS A 11 -14.83 -18.03 10.44
C LYS A 11 -15.01 -17.47 9.04
N SER A 12 -14.59 -16.23 8.80
CA SER A 12 -14.59 -15.66 7.46
C SER A 12 -13.69 -16.52 6.59
N ALA A 13 -14.29 -17.35 5.74
CA ALA A 13 -13.57 -17.98 4.66
C ALA A 13 -13.23 -16.85 3.67
N PHE A 14 -12.07 -16.23 3.84
CA PHE A 14 -11.52 -15.32 2.85
C PHE A 14 -11.24 -16.13 1.58
N SER A 15 -12.24 -16.25 0.71
CA SER A 15 -12.04 -16.84 -0.60
C SER A 15 -11.13 -15.91 -1.38
N TYR A 16 -10.03 -16.45 -1.91
CA TYR A 16 -9.07 -15.71 -2.74
C TYR A 16 -9.75 -14.94 -3.88
N THR A 17 -10.80 -15.52 -4.49
CA THR A 17 -11.56 -14.89 -5.57
C THR A 17 -12.41 -13.71 -5.08
N ALA A 18 -13.01 -13.82 -3.89
CA ALA A 18 -13.75 -12.74 -3.26
C ALA A 18 -12.81 -11.59 -2.83
N GLY A 19 -11.62 -11.94 -2.34
CA GLY A 19 -10.55 -10.99 -2.00
C GLY A 19 -10.07 -10.20 -3.22
N LEU A 20 -9.73 -10.88 -4.31
CA LEU A 20 -9.30 -10.22 -5.56
C LEU A 20 -10.38 -9.29 -6.12
N ALA A 21 -11.64 -9.72 -6.13
CA ALA A 21 -12.75 -8.90 -6.60
C ALA A 21 -12.96 -7.64 -5.74
N ALA A 22 -12.75 -7.74 -4.42
CA ALA A 22 -12.80 -6.60 -3.51
C ALA A 22 -11.64 -5.62 -3.77
N VAL A 23 -10.40 -6.10 -3.88
CA VAL A 23 -9.22 -5.28 -4.18
C VAL A 23 -9.37 -4.56 -5.52
N ARG A 24 -9.87 -5.25 -6.54
CA ARG A 24 -10.11 -4.65 -7.86
C ARG A 24 -11.14 -3.52 -7.77
N ARG A 25 -12.26 -3.75 -7.07
CA ARG A 25 -13.29 -2.71 -6.87
C ARG A 25 -12.75 -1.50 -6.12
N THR A 26 -11.92 -1.69 -5.09
CA THR A 26 -11.32 -0.57 -4.36
C THR A 26 -10.31 0.18 -5.23
N ALA A 27 -9.48 -0.53 -6.00
CA ALA A 27 -8.54 0.08 -6.92
C ALA A 27 -9.25 0.87 -8.05
N GLU A 28 -10.32 0.33 -8.62
CA GLU A 28 -11.14 1.00 -9.64
C GLU A 28 -11.75 2.32 -9.11
N ALA A 29 -12.22 2.33 -7.86
CA ALA A 29 -12.72 3.54 -7.21
C ALA A 29 -11.64 4.61 -6.96
N ASP A 30 -10.37 4.19 -6.90
CA ASP A 30 -9.23 5.04 -6.59
C ASP A 30 -8.57 5.65 -7.85
N ILE A 31 -8.84 5.09 -9.04
CA ILE A 31 -8.28 5.56 -10.32
C ILE A 31 -8.47 7.07 -10.53
N VAL A 32 -9.65 7.61 -10.19
CA VAL A 32 -9.95 9.03 -10.39
C VAL A 32 -9.01 9.92 -9.57
N ARG A 33 -8.72 9.54 -8.32
CA ARG A 33 -7.80 10.27 -7.44
C ARG A 33 -6.34 10.08 -7.88
N LEU A 34 -5.98 8.88 -8.35
CA LEU A 34 -4.63 8.57 -8.83
C LEU A 34 -4.19 9.45 -10.01
N ARG A 35 -5.12 9.93 -10.84
CA ARG A 35 -4.81 10.85 -11.94
C ARG A 35 -4.05 12.10 -11.50
N LYS A 36 -4.33 12.61 -10.28
CA LYS A 36 -3.59 13.76 -9.71
C LYS A 36 -2.09 13.47 -9.56
N TYR A 37 -1.74 12.21 -9.30
CA TYR A 37 -0.38 11.77 -8.98
C TYR A 37 0.28 10.97 -10.12
N GLU A 38 -0.33 10.89 -11.30
CA GLU A 38 0.16 10.07 -12.40
C GLU A 38 1.59 10.47 -12.84
N ILE A 39 1.83 11.77 -13.03
CA ILE A 39 3.14 12.29 -13.44
C ILE A 39 4.21 12.00 -12.38
N PRO A 40 4.05 12.39 -11.10
CA PRO A 40 5.07 12.13 -10.09
C PRO A 40 5.30 10.62 -9.87
N ILE A 41 4.25 9.79 -9.88
CA ILE A 41 4.39 8.33 -9.78
C ILE A 41 5.24 7.79 -10.94
N LYS A 42 4.95 8.18 -12.19
CA LYS A 42 5.70 7.71 -13.36
C LYS A 42 7.17 8.15 -13.32
N ARG A 43 7.46 9.37 -12.87
CA ARG A 43 8.83 9.88 -12.73
C ARG A 43 9.61 9.09 -11.69
N VAL A 44 9.06 8.95 -10.49
CA VAL A 44 9.68 8.19 -9.40
C VAL A 44 9.91 6.74 -9.80
N ALA A 45 8.89 6.09 -10.37
CA ALA A 45 8.96 4.71 -10.83
C ALA A 45 10.10 4.51 -11.85
N ARG A 46 10.19 5.41 -12.84
CA ARG A 46 11.26 5.39 -13.85
C ARG A 46 12.64 5.54 -13.21
N ASN A 47 12.80 6.45 -12.26
CA ASN A 47 14.08 6.71 -11.61
C ASN A 47 14.54 5.52 -10.74
N LEU A 48 13.60 4.75 -10.20
CA LEU A 48 13.86 3.63 -9.30
C LEU A 48 13.73 2.25 -9.94
N CYS A 49 13.49 2.19 -11.26
CA CYS A 49 13.23 0.95 -12.00
C CYS A 49 12.09 0.10 -11.41
N LEU A 50 11.02 0.77 -10.94
CA LEU A 50 9.80 0.15 -10.45
C LEU A 50 8.68 0.23 -11.51
N ASP A 51 7.70 -0.66 -11.40
CA ASP A 51 6.45 -0.51 -12.14
C ASP A 51 5.62 0.64 -11.51
N PRO A 52 5.20 1.66 -12.28
CA PRO A 52 4.30 2.70 -11.78
C PRO A 52 3.02 2.14 -11.15
N ALA A 53 2.49 1.02 -11.66
CA ALA A 53 1.31 0.35 -11.12
C ALA A 53 1.55 -0.20 -9.70
N LEU A 54 2.77 -0.63 -9.38
CA LEU A 54 3.12 -1.08 -8.03
C LEU A 54 3.03 0.07 -7.02
N ILE A 55 3.61 1.24 -7.35
CA ILE A 55 3.55 2.42 -6.50
C ILE A 55 2.09 2.89 -6.34
N ALA A 56 1.33 2.94 -7.44
CA ALA A 56 -0.08 3.33 -7.42
C ALA A 56 -0.94 2.37 -6.57
N ALA A 57 -0.67 1.06 -6.66
CA ALA A 57 -1.35 0.05 -5.85
C ALA A 57 -1.06 0.23 -4.36
N ILE A 58 0.19 0.52 -3.98
CA ILE A 58 0.56 0.82 -2.58
C ILE A 58 -0.17 2.08 -2.10
N ILE A 59 -0.17 3.17 -2.87
CA ILE A 59 -0.87 4.41 -2.50
C ILE A 59 -2.38 4.17 -2.31
N SER A 60 -3.00 3.41 -3.22
CA SER A 60 -4.42 3.03 -3.11
C SER A 60 -4.66 2.23 -1.83
N GLN A 61 -3.83 1.23 -1.55
CA GLN A 61 -4.05 0.35 -0.40
C GLN A 61 -3.76 1.03 0.94
N GLU A 62 -2.73 1.86 1.02
CA GLU A 62 -2.29 2.48 2.28
C GLU A 62 -3.17 3.65 2.71
N SER A 63 -3.58 4.51 1.77
CA SER A 63 -4.25 5.76 2.12
C SER A 63 -5.55 6.02 1.36
N ARG A 64 -5.97 5.07 0.48
CA ARG A 64 -7.03 5.31 -0.52
C ARG A 64 -6.75 6.57 -1.32
N VAL A 65 -5.48 6.74 -1.70
CA VAL A 65 -4.97 7.92 -2.43
C VAL A 65 -5.22 9.21 -1.66
N GLY A 66 -4.94 9.20 -0.36
CA GLY A 66 -5.13 10.32 0.54
C GLY A 66 -6.53 10.49 1.12
N LEU A 67 -7.53 9.70 0.69
CA LEU A 67 -8.90 9.83 1.18
C LEU A 67 -9.03 9.53 2.69
N LEU A 68 -8.20 8.65 3.23
CA LEU A 68 -8.23 8.27 4.65
C LEU A 68 -7.40 9.21 5.55
N LEU A 69 -6.77 10.24 4.98
CA LEU A 69 -5.78 11.05 5.69
C LEU A 69 -6.37 12.37 6.18
N ASP A 70 -5.95 12.78 7.37
CA ASP A 70 -6.15 14.13 7.90
C ASP A 70 -4.83 14.88 7.89
N ASN A 71 -4.71 15.88 7.00
CA ASN A 71 -3.50 16.64 6.76
C ASN A 71 -2.23 15.77 6.61
N GLY A 72 -2.38 14.64 5.91
CA GLY A 72 -1.31 13.69 5.65
C GLY A 72 -1.11 12.61 6.71
N TRP A 73 -1.82 12.65 7.84
CA TRP A 73 -1.70 11.65 8.89
C TRP A 73 -2.84 10.63 8.84
N ASP A 74 -2.58 9.40 9.24
CA ASP A 74 -3.65 8.45 9.57
C ASP A 74 -4.41 8.85 10.84
N GLN A 75 -5.51 8.13 11.11
CA GLN A 75 -6.38 8.38 12.24
C GLN A 75 -5.64 8.34 13.59
N GLU A 76 -4.64 7.47 13.71
CA GLU A 76 -3.84 7.31 14.93
C GLU A 76 -2.62 8.23 14.99
N ARG A 77 -2.34 8.99 13.92
CA ARG A 77 -1.16 9.84 13.76
C ARG A 77 0.18 9.10 13.91
N HIS A 78 0.21 7.85 13.49
CA HIS A 78 1.39 6.99 13.50
C HIS A 78 2.10 6.95 12.14
N LYS A 79 1.35 7.13 11.06
CA LYS A 79 1.84 7.02 9.68
C LYS A 79 1.52 8.28 8.88
N TYR A 80 2.42 8.63 7.97
CA TYR A 80 2.38 9.87 7.21
C TYR A 80 2.42 9.65 5.69
N GLY A 81 1.59 10.40 4.99
CA GLY A 81 1.56 10.57 3.55
C GLY A 81 0.92 9.45 2.74
N LEU A 82 0.92 9.63 1.42
CA LEU A 82 0.23 8.76 0.47
C LEU A 82 0.61 7.29 0.60
N MET A 83 1.86 7.01 0.96
CA MET A 83 2.40 5.65 1.14
C MET A 83 2.61 5.26 2.61
N GLN A 84 2.07 6.06 3.55
CA GLN A 84 1.96 5.72 4.97
C GLN A 84 3.25 5.25 5.64
N ILE A 85 4.30 6.05 5.56
CA ILE A 85 5.53 5.79 6.30
C ILE A 85 5.35 6.17 7.77
N GLY A 86 5.79 5.30 8.68
CA GLY A 86 5.70 5.53 10.12
C GLY A 86 6.69 4.68 10.89
N GLY A 87 6.82 4.97 12.18
CA GLY A 87 7.77 4.34 13.09
C GLY A 87 9.02 5.17 13.36
N GLN A 88 9.75 4.84 14.44
CA GLN A 88 10.91 5.61 14.91
C GLN A 88 12.05 5.70 13.89
N GLN A 89 12.12 4.78 12.92
CA GLN A 89 13.23 4.65 11.99
C GLN A 89 13.11 5.54 10.74
N TYR A 90 11.91 5.97 10.37
CA TYR A 90 11.68 6.71 9.13
C TYR A 90 11.11 8.10 9.42
N ARG A 91 11.94 9.13 9.27
CA ARG A 91 11.46 10.52 9.33
C ARG A 91 10.86 10.91 7.97
N PRO A 92 9.57 11.26 7.89
CA PRO A 92 8.99 11.72 6.64
C PRO A 92 9.66 12.99 6.15
N PHE A 93 9.90 13.05 4.85
CA PHE A 93 10.46 14.20 4.14
C PHE A 93 9.49 14.67 3.05
N GLY A 94 9.40 15.99 2.88
CA GLY A 94 8.46 16.61 1.94
C GLY A 94 7.04 16.72 2.49
N VAL A 95 6.12 17.21 1.65
CA VAL A 95 4.69 17.28 1.95
C VAL A 95 4.08 15.90 1.69
N TRP A 96 3.09 15.51 2.49
CA TRP A 96 2.46 14.19 2.51
C TRP A 96 2.02 13.64 1.14
N ASP A 97 1.73 14.52 0.17
CA ASP A 97 1.32 14.16 -1.19
C ASP A 97 2.29 14.61 -2.30
N SER A 98 3.53 14.96 -1.96
CA SER A 98 4.52 15.46 -2.91
C SER A 98 5.30 14.36 -3.63
N GLU A 99 5.96 14.73 -4.73
CA GLU A 99 6.85 13.81 -5.48
C GLU A 99 8.02 13.35 -4.60
N GLU A 100 8.54 14.23 -3.73
CA GLU A 100 9.61 13.92 -2.78
C GLU A 100 9.17 12.84 -1.77
N HIS A 101 7.94 12.93 -1.26
CA HIS A 101 7.38 11.91 -0.38
C HIS A 101 7.26 10.56 -1.11
N ILE A 102 6.69 10.56 -2.32
CA ILE A 102 6.57 9.33 -3.14
C ILE A 102 7.95 8.74 -3.43
N ASN A 103 8.95 9.58 -3.72
CA ASN A 103 10.33 9.15 -3.97
C ASN A 103 10.98 8.53 -2.72
N GLN A 104 10.82 9.15 -1.55
CA GLN A 104 11.36 8.62 -0.29
C GLN A 104 10.79 7.23 0.00
N CYS A 105 9.47 7.10 -0.04
CA CYS A 105 8.77 5.85 0.26
C CYS A 105 9.14 4.76 -0.74
N SER A 106 9.21 5.09 -2.03
CA SER A 106 9.61 4.16 -3.08
C SER A 106 11.08 3.73 -2.95
N THR A 107 11.96 4.61 -2.46
CA THR A 107 13.35 4.25 -2.17
C THR A 107 13.44 3.24 -1.01
N ILE A 108 12.64 3.43 0.04
CA ILE A 108 12.54 2.46 1.15
C ILE A 108 12.02 1.11 0.62
N LEU A 109 10.99 1.13 -0.23
CA LEU A 109 10.45 -0.07 -0.87
C LEU A 109 11.53 -0.84 -1.66
N VAL A 110 12.31 -0.16 -2.50
CA VAL A 110 13.40 -0.79 -3.27
C VAL A 110 14.41 -1.45 -2.34
N ARG A 111 14.79 -0.80 -1.23
CA ARG A 111 15.70 -1.38 -0.25
C ARG A 111 15.12 -2.66 0.36
N ALA A 112 13.86 -2.62 0.80
CA ALA A 112 13.17 -3.79 1.34
C ALA A 112 13.08 -4.95 0.32
N LEU A 113 12.76 -4.66 -0.94
CA LEU A 113 12.73 -5.67 -2.01
C LEU A 113 14.10 -6.30 -2.23
N ASN A 114 15.17 -5.49 -2.24
CA ASN A 114 16.52 -5.99 -2.40
C ASN A 114 16.97 -6.85 -1.21
N GLU A 115 16.56 -6.52 0.01
CA GLU A 115 16.81 -7.37 1.19
C GLU A 115 16.06 -8.70 1.12
N VAL A 116 14.83 -8.72 0.62
CA VAL A 116 14.06 -9.96 0.40
C VAL A 116 14.76 -10.82 -0.66
N ARG A 117 15.20 -10.22 -1.78
CA ARG A 117 15.94 -10.91 -2.84
C ARG A 117 17.25 -11.51 -2.35
N ALA A 118 18.00 -10.77 -1.54
CA ALA A 118 19.26 -11.24 -0.98
C ALA A 118 19.04 -12.45 -0.05
N ARG A 119 17.96 -12.46 0.73
CA ARG A 119 17.59 -13.57 1.63
C ARG A 119 16.98 -14.76 0.89
N HIS A 120 16.32 -14.53 -0.23
CA HIS A 120 15.57 -15.54 -0.98
C HIS A 120 15.87 -15.49 -2.49
N PRO A 121 17.12 -15.78 -2.91
CA PRO A 121 17.55 -15.60 -4.29
C PRO A 121 16.83 -16.52 -5.29
N THR A 122 16.20 -17.60 -4.83
CA THR A 122 15.46 -18.56 -5.66
C THR A 122 13.98 -18.25 -5.78
N TRP A 123 13.47 -17.20 -5.13
CA TRP A 123 12.05 -16.84 -5.18
C TRP A 123 11.71 -16.07 -6.46
N THR A 124 10.59 -16.44 -7.08
CA THR A 124 10.00 -15.65 -8.18
C THR A 124 9.51 -14.30 -7.67
N TRP A 125 9.37 -13.34 -8.58
CA TRP A 125 8.90 -11.98 -8.27
C TRP A 125 7.56 -11.96 -7.51
N ASP A 126 6.57 -12.75 -7.93
CA ASP A 126 5.27 -12.82 -7.26
C ASP A 126 5.39 -13.26 -5.79
N ARG A 127 6.41 -14.08 -5.49
CA ARG A 127 6.66 -14.56 -4.13
C ARG A 127 7.44 -13.54 -3.29
N GLN A 128 8.24 -12.68 -3.93
CA GLN A 128 8.95 -11.59 -3.25
C GLN A 128 8.00 -10.44 -2.85
N LEU A 129 6.85 -10.34 -3.52
CA LEU A 129 5.82 -9.32 -3.27
C LEU A 129 4.65 -9.82 -2.39
N ARG A 130 4.73 -11.06 -1.89
CA ARG A 130 3.76 -11.60 -0.92
C ARG A 130 4.13 -11.19 0.50
#